data_AF-A0A1B1K9Y5-F1
#
_entry.id   AF-A0A1B1K9Y5-F1
#
_cell.length_a   1.000
_cell.length_b   1.000
_cell.length_c   1.000
_cell.angle_alpha   90.00
_cell.angle_beta   90.00
_cell.angle_gamma   90.00
#
_symmetry.space_group_name_H-M   'P 1'
#
loop_
_entity.id
_entity.type
_entity.pdbx_description
1 polymer ?
#
loop_
_entity_poly.entity_id
_entity_poly.type
_entity_poly.pdbx_seq_one_letter_code
_entity_poly.pdbx_strand_id
1 'polypeptide(L)'
;MAEYDEIGAEAFLDRYGFAPSRLYRVTHEGREYDSKAIAGVAHGYATGQNLTASEFSGGQQTVVPTLEALGFTFTSARSEQTGRRAWLILTKSDYRRMGGGNRYDDAAESHYSWDSNVANSKNIRVGDQIAVWDEDELIGASVIERIELLGRYPKSIGYCPECGKSNYEPRKTMTPVYRCKCTHTFDDPVFKEVEVEGFRSTHDQGWIGLEGTLTGDELRSLCVVRSQNSIRELRWDDFKAAVEKVAPGRPLTVVEVTADQIEGGHTTRSVRVRLGQPAFRAGLIRKYGLSCAFTGSSPKEVLEACHLYSYAEVGQHEDDGGLLLRRDLHRLFDRGLIAVDSSGTIDVTDEIRQYPLYAALHGQRLSVRLRKKQRDWLQLHWNEWRVPTP
;
A
#
# COMPACT_ATOMS: atom_id res chain seq x y z
N MET A 1 -25.71 29.88 1.03
CA MET A 1 -25.19 29.92 2.42
C MET A 1 -26.29 30.31 3.39
N ALA A 2 -26.94 31.47 3.26
CA ALA A 2 -28.09 31.82 4.11
C ALA A 2 -29.20 30.73 4.18
N GLU A 3 -29.59 30.15 3.04
CA GLU A 3 -30.55 29.02 3.03
C GLU A 3 -30.00 27.79 3.78
N TYR A 4 -28.71 27.49 3.61
CA TYR A 4 -28.03 26.39 4.29
C TYR A 4 -28.04 26.58 5.81
N ASP A 5 -27.85 27.82 6.28
CA ASP A 5 -27.93 28.17 7.70
C ASP A 5 -29.37 28.09 8.26
N GLU A 6 -30.36 28.44 7.45
CA GLU A 6 -31.78 28.48 7.86
C GLU A 6 -32.38 27.08 8.00
N ILE A 7 -32.12 26.19 7.05
CA ILE A 7 -32.71 24.84 7.04
C ILE A 7 -31.79 23.78 7.65
N GLY A 8 -30.51 24.11 7.83
CA GLY A 8 -29.49 23.21 8.37
C GLY A 8 -28.85 22.30 7.32
N ALA A 9 -27.64 21.83 7.62
CA ALA A 9 -26.79 21.07 6.71
C ALA A 9 -27.46 19.81 6.15
N GLU A 10 -28.02 18.97 7.01
CA GLU A 10 -28.62 17.68 6.63
C GLU A 10 -29.83 17.89 5.70
N ALA A 11 -30.75 18.79 6.07
CA ALA A 11 -31.92 19.10 5.26
C ALA A 11 -31.54 19.78 3.93
N PHE A 12 -30.49 20.60 3.90
CA PHE A 12 -29.98 21.21 2.68
C PHE A 12 -29.40 20.16 1.73
N LEU A 13 -28.57 19.25 2.25
CA LEU A 13 -27.97 18.17 1.47
C LEU A 13 -29.02 17.23 0.87
N ASP A 14 -30.00 16.81 1.68
CA ASP A 14 -31.09 15.96 1.23
C ASP A 14 -31.95 16.65 0.17
N ARG A 15 -32.28 17.93 0.37
CA ARG A 15 -33.08 18.72 -0.58
C ARG A 15 -32.45 18.82 -1.96
N TYR A 16 -31.13 18.94 -2.02
CA TYR A 16 -30.38 19.13 -3.27
C TYR A 16 -29.67 17.88 -3.77
N GLY A 17 -29.83 16.73 -3.10
CA GLY A 17 -29.29 15.44 -3.53
C GLY A 17 -27.77 15.34 -3.42
N PHE A 18 -27.18 15.96 -2.39
CA PHE A 18 -25.75 15.93 -2.11
C PHE A 18 -25.42 15.08 -0.89
N ALA A 19 -24.26 14.41 -0.91
CA ALA A 19 -23.69 13.80 0.27
C ALA A 19 -22.76 14.79 1.00
N PRO A 20 -22.57 14.67 2.34
CA PRO A 20 -21.63 15.49 3.09
C PRO A 20 -20.21 15.43 2.51
N SER A 21 -19.53 16.58 2.46
CA SER A 21 -18.17 16.75 1.98
C SER A 21 -17.18 16.24 3.02
N ARG A 22 -16.35 15.28 2.61
CA ARG A 22 -15.36 14.60 3.47
C ARG A 22 -13.95 15.21 3.44
N LEU A 23 -13.65 16.08 2.48
CA LEU A 23 -12.28 16.55 2.19
C LEU A 23 -12.11 18.07 2.18
N TYR A 24 -13.06 18.82 1.62
CA TYR A 24 -12.99 20.29 1.53
C TYR A 24 -14.34 20.91 1.90
N ARG A 25 -14.32 21.76 2.91
CA ARG A 25 -15.44 22.60 3.32
C ARG A 25 -15.12 24.06 3.02
N VAL A 26 -16.09 24.79 2.51
CA VAL A 26 -15.97 26.23 2.28
C VAL A 26 -16.17 26.93 3.61
N THR A 27 -15.30 27.89 3.92
CA THR A 27 -15.39 28.71 5.12
C THR A 27 -15.84 30.11 4.74
N HIS A 28 -16.92 30.58 5.36
CA HIS A 28 -17.46 31.92 5.13
C HIS A 28 -18.02 32.47 6.44
N GLU A 29 -17.56 33.67 6.83
CA GLU A 29 -17.96 34.34 8.08
C GLU A 29 -17.81 33.44 9.34
N GLY A 30 -16.77 32.61 9.37
CA GLY A 30 -16.47 31.72 10.50
C GLY A 30 -17.33 30.44 10.56
N ARG A 31 -18.12 30.16 9.53
CA ARG A 31 -18.93 28.93 9.39
C ARG A 31 -18.45 28.07 8.24
N GLU A 32 -18.69 26.77 8.35
CA GLU A 32 -18.27 25.78 7.36
C GLU A 32 -19.44 25.18 6.58
N TYR A 33 -19.23 25.00 5.27
CA TYR A 33 -20.26 24.53 4.34
C TYR A 33 -19.73 23.47 3.38
N ASP A 34 -20.61 22.60 2.91
CA ASP A 34 -20.26 21.55 1.96
C ASP A 34 -19.95 22.10 0.56
N SER A 35 -18.69 22.01 0.15
CA SER A 35 -18.16 22.70 -1.04
C SER A 35 -18.89 22.35 -2.34
N LYS A 36 -19.21 21.07 -2.55
CA LYS A 36 -19.94 20.61 -3.75
C LYS A 36 -21.40 21.05 -3.73
N ALA A 37 -22.04 20.98 -2.57
CA ALA A 37 -23.43 21.37 -2.41
C ALA A 37 -23.60 22.87 -2.62
N ILE A 38 -22.71 23.69 -2.03
CA ILE A 38 -22.69 25.13 -2.24
C ILE A 38 -22.44 25.49 -3.70
N ALA A 39 -21.47 24.86 -4.36
CA ALA A 39 -21.17 25.14 -5.77
C ALA A 39 -22.33 24.74 -6.71
N GLY A 40 -22.93 23.57 -6.48
CA GLY A 40 -24.02 23.07 -7.34
C GLY A 40 -25.31 23.87 -7.21
N VAL A 41 -25.62 24.33 -6.01
CA VAL A 41 -26.78 25.21 -5.76
C VAL A 41 -26.51 26.64 -6.23
N ALA A 42 -25.30 27.17 -6.02
CA ALA A 42 -24.92 28.49 -6.54
C ALA A 42 -25.00 28.54 -8.08
N HIS A 43 -24.63 27.46 -8.77
CA HIS A 43 -24.81 27.35 -10.22
C HIS A 43 -26.29 27.49 -10.62
N GLY A 44 -27.22 26.89 -9.88
CA GLY A 44 -28.64 27.04 -10.16
C GLY A 44 -29.19 28.43 -9.87
N TYR A 45 -28.68 29.12 -8.83
CA TYR A 45 -28.99 30.53 -8.65
C TYR A 45 -28.50 31.42 -9.80
N ALA A 46 -27.37 31.09 -10.41
CA ALA A 46 -26.78 31.86 -11.50
C ALA A 46 -27.39 31.53 -12.88
N THR A 47 -27.81 30.29 -13.12
CA THR A 47 -28.18 29.78 -14.45
C THR A 47 -29.61 29.24 -14.55
N GLY A 48 -30.32 29.12 -13.43
CA GLY A 48 -31.65 28.52 -13.35
C GLY A 48 -31.66 26.98 -13.23
N GLN A 49 -30.49 26.32 -13.30
CA GLN A 49 -30.38 24.87 -13.18
C GLN A 49 -29.31 24.47 -12.16
N ASN A 50 -29.72 23.74 -11.11
CA ASN A 50 -28.78 23.19 -10.13
C ASN A 50 -27.94 22.08 -10.78
N LEU A 51 -26.66 22.00 -10.41
CA LEU A 51 -25.83 20.83 -10.71
C LEU A 51 -26.07 19.76 -9.64
N THR A 52 -26.12 18.50 -10.06
CA THR A 52 -26.23 17.32 -9.21
C THR A 52 -24.87 16.71 -8.91
N ALA A 53 -24.77 15.91 -7.84
CA ALA A 53 -23.51 15.28 -7.41
C ALA A 53 -22.81 14.47 -8.53
N SER A 54 -23.56 13.86 -9.44
CA SER A 54 -23.05 13.09 -10.59
C SER A 54 -22.56 13.94 -11.76
N GLU A 55 -23.00 15.21 -11.85
CA GLU A 55 -22.53 16.16 -12.88
C GLU A 55 -21.16 16.74 -12.51
N PHE A 56 -20.69 16.51 -11.29
CA PHE A 56 -19.30 16.74 -10.90
C PHE A 56 -18.42 15.54 -11.28
N SER A 57 -18.03 15.42 -12.55
CA SER A 57 -16.99 14.46 -12.94
C SER A 57 -15.63 14.91 -12.41
N GLY A 58 -15.05 14.18 -11.44
CA GLY A 58 -13.70 14.49 -10.95
C GLY A 58 -13.58 15.79 -10.14
N GLY A 59 -14.64 16.20 -9.44
CA GLY A 59 -14.76 17.49 -8.74
C GLY A 59 -13.73 17.83 -7.64
N GLN A 60 -12.67 17.04 -7.48
CA GLN A 60 -11.51 17.35 -6.65
C GLN A 60 -10.57 18.38 -7.33
N GLN A 61 -10.66 18.57 -8.66
CA GLN A 61 -9.83 19.52 -9.43
C GLN A 61 -10.57 20.75 -10.01
N THR A 62 -11.90 20.87 -9.83
CA THR A 62 -12.70 21.90 -10.55
C THR A 62 -13.37 22.93 -9.63
N VAL A 63 -13.87 22.53 -8.46
CA VAL A 63 -14.69 23.41 -7.60
C VAL A 63 -13.84 24.33 -6.73
N VAL A 64 -12.72 23.82 -6.19
CA VAL A 64 -11.83 24.56 -5.30
C VAL A 64 -11.20 25.77 -6.00
N PRO A 65 -10.58 25.65 -7.21
CA PRO A 65 -10.00 26.82 -7.88
C PRO A 65 -11.03 27.88 -8.25
N THR A 66 -12.26 27.48 -8.62
CA THR A 66 -13.34 28.42 -8.97
C THR A 66 -13.82 29.22 -7.78
N LEU A 67 -14.02 28.57 -6.63
CA LEU A 67 -14.47 29.23 -5.41
C LEU A 67 -13.35 30.03 -4.73
N GLU A 68 -12.08 29.60 -4.81
CA GLU A 68 -10.92 30.41 -4.40
C GLU A 68 -10.81 31.70 -5.22
N ALA A 69 -11.02 31.62 -6.55
CA ALA A 69 -11.04 32.80 -7.42
C ALA A 69 -12.18 33.78 -7.08
N LEU A 70 -13.25 33.30 -6.45
CA LEU A 70 -14.38 34.10 -5.94
C LEU A 70 -14.15 34.60 -4.51
N GLY A 71 -12.99 34.34 -3.92
CA GLY A 71 -12.60 34.85 -2.60
C GLY A 71 -13.03 33.99 -1.41
N PHE A 72 -13.50 32.76 -1.66
CA PHE A 72 -13.82 31.83 -0.58
C PHE A 72 -12.55 31.15 -0.05
N THR A 73 -12.51 30.94 1.26
CA THR A 73 -11.47 30.15 1.92
C THR A 73 -11.97 28.74 2.19
N PHE A 74 -11.05 27.81 2.37
CA PHE A 74 -11.38 26.40 2.55
C PHE A 74 -10.76 25.86 3.83
N THR A 75 -11.58 25.19 4.64
CA THR A 75 -11.08 24.20 5.60
C THR A 75 -10.99 22.87 4.86
N SER A 76 -9.77 22.42 4.57
CA SER A 76 -9.59 21.01 4.27
C SER A 76 -9.94 20.25 5.53
N ALA A 77 -10.84 19.26 5.43
CA ALA A 77 -10.81 18.13 6.35
C ALA A 77 -9.54 17.33 6.02
N ARG A 78 -8.39 17.96 6.25
CA ARG A 78 -7.26 17.25 6.80
C ARG A 78 -7.88 16.67 8.06
N SER A 79 -8.08 15.36 8.06
CA SER A 79 -7.86 14.65 9.30
C SER A 79 -6.65 15.32 9.98
N GLU A 80 -6.69 15.45 11.28
CA GLU A 80 -5.44 15.62 12.02
C GLU A 80 -4.58 14.34 11.88
N GLN A 81 -4.40 13.81 10.65
CA GLN A 81 -3.25 13.04 10.24
C GLN A 81 -2.08 13.99 10.35
N THR A 82 -1.42 13.85 11.47
CA THR A 82 0.03 13.82 11.60
C THR A 82 0.76 13.79 10.25
N GLY A 83 1.83 14.59 10.09
CA GLY A 83 2.46 14.94 8.80
C GLY A 83 3.16 13.83 7.99
N ARG A 84 2.58 12.63 7.92
CA ARG A 84 3.02 11.46 7.16
C ARG A 84 2.65 11.61 5.69
N ARG A 85 3.53 11.13 4.80
CA ARG A 85 3.28 11.04 3.37
C ARG A 85 3.04 9.60 2.97
N ALA A 86 2.50 9.40 1.77
CA ALA A 86 2.39 8.08 1.17
C ALA A 86 3.14 8.02 -0.16
N TRP A 87 3.70 6.85 -0.47
CA TRP A 87 4.54 6.64 -1.64
C TRP A 87 4.15 5.39 -2.43
N LEU A 88 4.05 5.51 -3.75
CA LEU A 88 4.05 4.39 -4.67
C LEU A 88 5.49 4.05 -5.05
N ILE A 89 5.92 2.83 -4.74
CA ILE A 89 7.29 2.33 -4.90
C ILE A 89 7.32 1.21 -5.95
N LEU A 90 8.02 1.47 -7.04
CA LEU A 90 8.21 0.50 -8.11
C LEU A 90 9.30 -0.52 -7.75
N THR A 91 8.94 -1.80 -7.68
CA THR A 91 9.91 -2.90 -7.72
C THR A 91 9.96 -3.48 -9.14
N LYS A 92 11.15 -3.75 -9.67
CA LYS A 92 11.28 -4.38 -10.99
C LYS A 92 11.65 -5.84 -10.79
N SER A 93 10.72 -6.75 -11.06
CA SER A 93 10.98 -8.20 -11.05
C SER A 93 11.97 -8.63 -12.16
N ASP A 94 12.04 -7.87 -13.26
CA ASP A 94 12.83 -8.22 -14.45
C ASP A 94 13.89 -7.14 -14.77
N TYR A 95 14.89 -7.00 -13.90
CA TYR A 95 16.10 -6.19 -14.14
C TYR A 95 16.96 -6.68 -15.33
N ARG A 96 16.53 -7.71 -16.09
CA ARG A 96 17.25 -8.31 -17.23
C ARG A 96 17.54 -7.35 -18.40
N ARG A 97 16.99 -6.13 -18.40
CA ARG A 97 16.99 -5.23 -19.57
C ARG A 97 17.93 -4.02 -19.49
N MET A 98 18.63 -3.79 -18.37
CA MET A 98 19.62 -2.70 -18.27
C MET A 98 21.03 -3.25 -18.08
N GLY A 99 21.85 -3.13 -19.13
CA GLY A 99 23.29 -3.33 -19.03
C GLY A 99 23.91 -2.26 -18.13
N GLY A 100 24.61 -2.71 -17.08
CA GLY A 100 25.48 -1.88 -16.24
C GLY A 100 24.75 -1.16 -15.09
N GLY A 101 24.73 -1.79 -13.92
CA GLY A 101 24.37 -1.16 -12.65
C GLY A 101 24.15 -2.20 -11.55
N ASN A 102 24.70 -1.95 -10.35
CA ASN A 102 24.45 -2.79 -9.18
C ASN A 102 22.94 -2.98 -8.98
N ARG A 103 22.55 -4.24 -8.80
CA ARG A 103 21.16 -4.65 -8.56
C ARG A 103 20.71 -4.13 -7.20
N TYR A 104 19.53 -3.54 -7.11
CA TYR A 104 18.88 -3.40 -5.81
C TYR A 104 18.34 -4.78 -5.41
N ASP A 105 18.49 -5.13 -4.13
CA ASP A 105 18.07 -6.41 -3.58
C ASP A 105 16.63 -6.38 -3.06
N ASP A 106 15.77 -5.61 -3.72
CA ASP A 106 14.39 -5.37 -3.30
C ASP A 106 13.63 -6.68 -3.04
N ALA A 107 12.94 -6.74 -1.90
CA ALA A 107 11.96 -7.78 -1.61
C ALA A 107 10.67 -7.07 -1.19
N ALA A 108 9.69 -7.07 -2.10
CA ALA A 108 8.46 -6.28 -1.99
C ALA A 108 7.82 -6.35 -0.59
N GLU A 109 7.80 -7.54 0.02
CA GLU A 109 7.15 -7.79 1.30
C GLU A 109 7.93 -7.28 2.54
N SER A 110 9.16 -6.78 2.38
CA SER A 110 10.01 -6.50 3.55
C SER A 110 10.96 -5.32 3.44
N HIS A 111 11.56 -5.09 2.27
CA HIS A 111 12.55 -4.02 2.10
C HIS A 111 12.66 -3.57 0.65
N TYR A 112 12.99 -2.29 0.51
CA TYR A 112 13.25 -1.64 -0.75
C TYR A 112 14.54 -0.84 -0.64
N SER A 113 15.39 -0.93 -1.66
CA SER A 113 16.68 -0.27 -1.71
C SER A 113 16.72 0.76 -2.83
N TRP A 114 17.30 1.92 -2.53
CA TRP A 114 17.45 3.01 -3.49
C TRP A 114 18.73 3.79 -3.21
N ASP A 115 19.11 4.68 -4.14
CA ASP A 115 20.24 5.58 -3.96
C ASP A 115 19.82 7.05 -4.06
N SER A 116 20.75 7.96 -3.78
CA SER A 116 20.53 9.40 -3.81
C SER A 116 20.14 9.98 -5.17
N ASN A 117 20.35 9.25 -6.28
CA ASN A 117 19.92 9.67 -7.62
C ASN A 117 18.45 9.33 -7.90
N VAL A 118 17.83 8.46 -7.10
CA VAL A 118 16.40 8.19 -7.20
C VAL A 118 15.62 9.43 -6.77
N ALA A 119 14.69 9.88 -7.60
CA ALA A 119 13.80 10.99 -7.25
C ALA A 119 13.02 10.67 -5.97
N ASN A 120 12.82 11.67 -5.10
CA ASN A 120 12.24 11.51 -3.76
C ASN A 120 13.07 10.68 -2.76
N SER A 121 14.32 10.32 -3.08
CA SER A 121 15.21 9.55 -2.18
C SER A 121 15.36 10.13 -0.76
N LYS A 122 15.28 11.46 -0.63
CA LYS A 122 15.38 12.19 0.65
C LYS A 122 14.04 12.59 1.26
N ASN A 123 12.95 12.38 0.54
CA ASN A 123 11.62 12.80 0.97
C ASN A 123 10.88 11.70 1.73
N ILE A 124 11.18 10.43 1.43
CA ILE A 124 10.65 9.27 2.15
C ILE A 124 11.21 9.21 3.57
N ARG A 125 10.34 8.98 4.55
CA ARG A 125 10.66 9.00 5.98
C ARG A 125 10.08 7.79 6.70
N VAL A 126 10.60 7.53 7.90
CA VAL A 126 9.98 6.59 8.84
C VAL A 126 8.59 7.08 9.22
N GLY A 127 7.61 6.17 9.23
CA GLY A 127 6.19 6.45 9.43
C GLY A 127 5.42 6.72 8.13
N ASP A 128 6.09 6.93 7.00
CA ASP A 128 5.40 7.10 5.72
C ASP A 128 4.80 5.78 5.24
N GLN A 129 3.60 5.87 4.67
CA GLN A 129 2.90 4.72 4.08
C GLN A 129 3.46 4.43 2.68
N ILE A 130 3.43 3.17 2.28
CA ILE A 130 3.90 2.74 0.97
C ILE A 130 2.93 1.77 0.30
N ALA A 131 2.82 1.90 -1.01
CA ALA A 131 2.24 0.90 -1.90
C ALA A 131 3.34 0.41 -2.85
N VAL A 132 3.52 -0.90 -2.99
CA VAL A 132 4.57 -1.51 -3.81
C VAL A 132 3.91 -2.20 -5.01
N TRP A 133 4.46 -2.00 -6.21
CA TRP A 133 3.89 -2.46 -7.49
C TRP A 133 5.00 -2.84 -8.47
N ASP A 134 4.69 -3.61 -9.52
CA ASP A 134 5.66 -4.17 -10.48
C ASP A 134 5.60 -3.61 -11.91
N GLU A 135 5.07 -2.39 -12.09
CA GLU A 135 4.69 -1.73 -13.36
C GLU A 135 3.30 -2.13 -13.89
N ASP A 136 2.88 -3.36 -13.65
CA ASP A 136 1.65 -3.93 -14.19
C ASP A 136 0.52 -3.92 -13.16
N GLU A 137 0.80 -4.26 -11.91
CA GLU A 137 -0.21 -4.31 -10.84
C GLU A 137 0.35 -4.00 -9.45
N LEU A 138 -0.57 -3.72 -8.51
CA LEU A 138 -0.26 -3.60 -7.09
C LEU A 138 0.21 -4.95 -6.55
N ILE A 139 1.29 -4.96 -5.77
CA ILE A 139 1.75 -6.13 -5.03
C ILE A 139 1.22 -6.10 -3.60
N GLY A 140 1.36 -4.95 -2.93
CA GLY A 140 0.98 -4.82 -1.52
C GLY A 140 1.19 -3.42 -0.97
N ALA A 141 0.88 -3.25 0.29
CA ALA A 141 1.04 -1.99 1.01
C ALA A 141 1.64 -2.22 2.39
N SER A 142 2.33 -1.21 2.93
CA SER A 142 2.92 -1.23 4.27
C SER A 142 3.28 0.18 4.74
N VAL A 143 4.07 0.29 5.82
CA VAL A 143 4.62 1.51 6.38
C VAL A 143 6.14 1.40 6.52
N ILE A 144 6.86 2.49 6.29
CA ILE A 144 8.30 2.55 6.50
C ILE A 144 8.61 2.57 7.99
N GLU A 145 9.15 1.48 8.51
CA GLU A 145 9.54 1.35 9.91
C GLU A 145 10.93 1.92 10.20
N ARG A 146 11.83 1.74 9.23
CA ARG A 146 13.23 2.15 9.36
C ARG A 146 13.84 2.40 8.00
N ILE A 147 14.71 3.39 7.91
CA ILE A 147 15.59 3.61 6.76
C ILE A 147 17.03 3.47 7.26
N GLU A 148 17.76 2.52 6.69
CA GLU A 148 19.19 2.33 6.93
C GLU A 148 20.00 3.05 5.85
N LEU A 149 21.07 3.73 6.28
CA LEU A 149 22.10 4.28 5.40
C LEU A 149 23.13 3.18 5.11
N LEU A 150 23.24 2.79 3.83
CA LEU A 150 24.20 1.77 3.38
C LEU A 150 25.61 2.33 3.12
N GLY A 151 25.79 3.65 3.32
CA GLY A 151 27.01 4.37 3.02
C GLY A 151 27.10 4.83 1.56
N ARG A 152 28.25 5.41 1.20
CA ARG A 152 28.54 5.94 -0.12
C ARG A 152 29.34 4.93 -0.94
N TYR A 153 28.98 4.76 -2.21
CA TYR A 153 29.68 3.88 -3.13
C TYR A 153 29.67 4.46 -4.56
N PRO A 154 30.69 4.13 -5.38
CA PRO A 154 30.70 4.54 -6.78
C PRO A 154 29.65 3.74 -7.56
N LYS A 155 28.85 4.46 -8.36
CA LYS A 155 27.91 3.88 -9.33
C LYS A 155 28.31 4.30 -10.73
N SER A 156 28.50 3.31 -11.61
CA SER A 156 28.78 3.57 -13.02
C SER A 156 27.47 3.93 -13.74
N ILE A 157 27.43 5.13 -14.31
CA ILE A 157 26.29 5.64 -15.07
C ILE A 157 26.76 5.87 -16.51
N GLY A 158 26.03 5.29 -17.47
CA GLY A 158 26.28 5.53 -18.88
C GLY A 158 25.61 6.81 -19.37
N TYR A 159 26.26 7.46 -20.33
CA TYR A 159 25.84 8.70 -20.96
C TYR A 159 25.89 8.59 -22.48
N CYS A 160 24.96 9.26 -23.15
CA CYS A 160 24.98 9.44 -24.59
C CYS A 160 26.28 10.17 -25.01
N PRO A 161 27.07 9.63 -25.96
CA PRO A 161 28.31 10.26 -26.43
C PRO A 161 28.10 11.66 -27.02
N GLU A 162 26.93 11.93 -27.60
CA GLU A 162 26.65 13.20 -28.28
C GLU A 162 26.15 14.28 -27.31
N CYS A 163 25.09 14.01 -26.56
CA CYS A 163 24.46 15.04 -25.70
C CYS A 163 24.86 14.96 -24.22
N GLY A 164 25.62 13.94 -23.82
CA GLY A 164 26.08 13.76 -22.44
C GLY A 164 24.98 13.48 -21.41
N LYS A 165 23.78 13.06 -21.84
CA LYS A 165 22.65 12.69 -20.96
C LYS A 165 22.49 11.18 -20.85
N SER A 166 22.02 10.68 -19.70
CA SER A 166 21.74 9.26 -19.46
C SER A 166 20.37 8.79 -19.99
N ASN A 167 19.65 9.65 -20.73
CA ASN A 167 18.31 9.35 -21.24
C ASN A 167 18.39 8.63 -22.59
N TYR A 168 18.80 7.37 -22.58
CA TYR A 168 18.83 6.50 -23.75
C TYR A 168 18.27 5.12 -23.43
N GLU A 169 17.74 4.45 -24.46
CA GLU A 169 17.11 3.14 -24.33
C GLU A 169 17.70 2.16 -25.35
N PRO A 170 17.81 0.87 -25.01
CA PRO A 170 18.21 -0.17 -25.95
C PRO A 170 17.09 -0.47 -26.96
N ARG A 171 17.47 -0.65 -28.22
CA ARG A 171 16.63 -1.06 -29.33
C ARG A 171 16.83 -2.56 -29.55
N LYS A 172 15.74 -3.31 -29.54
CA LYS A 172 15.78 -4.79 -29.55
C LYS A 172 16.22 -5.40 -30.88
N THR A 173 15.99 -4.71 -32.00
CA THR A 173 16.10 -5.29 -33.35
C THR A 173 16.98 -4.47 -34.30
N MET A 174 17.59 -3.39 -33.82
CA MET A 174 18.34 -2.46 -34.67
C MET A 174 19.74 -2.22 -34.11
N THR A 175 20.69 -2.05 -35.02
CA THR A 175 22.01 -1.48 -34.74
C THR A 175 22.08 -0.05 -35.31
N PRO A 176 22.67 0.91 -34.58
CA PRO A 176 23.27 0.80 -33.24
C PRO A 176 22.28 0.43 -32.12
N VAL A 177 22.72 -0.30 -31.09
CA VAL A 177 21.83 -0.86 -30.06
C VAL A 177 21.11 0.23 -29.27
N TYR A 178 21.75 1.34 -28.92
CA TYR A 178 21.13 2.39 -28.12
C TYR A 178 20.59 3.54 -28.97
N ARG A 179 19.48 4.12 -28.51
CA ARG A 179 18.95 5.39 -29.02
C ARG A 179 18.71 6.36 -27.86
N CYS A 180 19.32 7.53 -27.93
CA CYS A 180 19.09 8.60 -26.98
C CYS A 180 17.83 9.39 -27.33
N LYS A 181 17.24 10.05 -26.33
CA LYS A 181 16.17 11.04 -26.50
C LYS A 181 16.60 12.23 -27.39
N CYS A 182 17.90 12.52 -27.51
CA CYS A 182 18.43 13.49 -28.48
C CYS A 182 18.47 12.97 -29.93
N THR A 183 17.89 11.79 -30.18
CA THR A 183 17.85 11.04 -31.44
C THR A 183 19.15 10.37 -31.89
N HIS A 184 20.30 10.69 -31.28
CA HIS A 184 21.56 9.98 -31.51
C HIS A 184 21.44 8.48 -31.27
N THR A 185 22.11 7.70 -32.12
CA THR A 185 22.18 6.25 -32.00
C THR A 185 23.62 5.79 -31.91
N PHE A 186 23.93 4.91 -30.97
CA PHE A 186 25.30 4.48 -30.63
C PHE A 186 25.30 3.08 -30.03
N ASP A 187 26.44 2.40 -30.07
CA ASP A 187 26.62 1.07 -29.46
C ASP A 187 27.31 1.14 -28.10
N ASP A 188 28.23 2.09 -27.92
CA ASP A 188 29.07 2.24 -26.73
C ASP A 188 28.70 3.50 -25.93
N PRO A 189 27.96 3.38 -24.81
CA PRO A 189 27.75 4.50 -23.89
C PRO A 189 29.05 4.94 -23.22
N VAL A 190 29.18 6.25 -22.94
CA VAL A 190 30.29 6.77 -22.14
C VAL A 190 29.94 6.60 -20.66
N PHE A 191 30.66 5.74 -19.95
CA PHE A 191 30.44 5.50 -18.52
C PHE A 191 31.23 6.49 -17.66
N LYS A 192 30.59 7.02 -16.62
CA LYS A 192 31.25 7.81 -15.56
C LYS A 192 30.87 7.23 -14.20
N GLU A 193 31.83 7.23 -13.29
CA GLU A 193 31.56 6.90 -11.89
C GLU A 193 30.99 8.12 -11.18
N VAL A 194 29.84 7.93 -10.55
CA VAL A 194 29.18 8.94 -9.72
C VAL A 194 29.06 8.36 -8.31
N GLU A 195 29.55 9.08 -7.32
CA GLU A 195 29.36 8.71 -5.91
C GLU A 195 27.88 8.88 -5.56
N VAL A 196 27.26 7.81 -5.04
CA VAL A 196 25.89 7.83 -4.55
C VAL A 196 25.81 7.34 -3.12
N GLU A 197 24.82 7.81 -2.38
CA GLU A 197 24.50 7.33 -1.04
C GLU A 197 23.37 6.31 -1.13
N GLY A 198 23.57 5.12 -0.57
CA GLY A 198 22.58 4.05 -0.57
C GLY A 198 21.66 4.08 0.64
N PHE A 199 20.41 3.72 0.42
CA PHE A 199 19.36 3.62 1.43
C PHE A 199 18.66 2.26 1.34
N ARG A 200 18.16 1.78 2.49
CA ARG A 200 17.29 0.60 2.54
C ARG A 200 16.19 0.75 3.57
N SER A 201 14.94 0.59 3.15
CA SER A 201 13.80 0.56 4.07
C SER A 201 13.60 -0.80 4.75
N THR A 202 12.89 -0.82 5.87
CA THR A 202 12.22 -2.01 6.44
C THR A 202 10.76 -1.69 6.53
N HIS A 203 9.90 -2.61 6.12
CA HIS A 203 8.44 -2.44 6.07
C HIS A 203 7.69 -3.78 6.10
N ASP A 204 8.21 -4.79 6.80
CA ASP A 204 7.58 -6.11 6.88
C ASP A 204 6.47 -6.20 7.94
N GLN A 205 6.48 -5.37 8.98
CA GLN A 205 5.50 -5.43 10.08
C GLN A 205 4.10 -5.00 9.67
N GLY A 206 3.99 -3.98 8.81
CA GLY A 206 2.71 -3.47 8.31
C GLY A 206 2.28 -4.09 6.99
N TRP A 207 2.97 -5.13 6.51
CA TRP A 207 2.79 -5.63 5.16
C TRP A 207 1.44 -6.33 4.96
N ILE A 208 0.75 -5.96 3.89
CA ILE A 208 -0.41 -6.67 3.36
C ILE A 208 -0.28 -6.92 1.86
N GLY A 209 -0.52 -8.16 1.43
CA GLY A 209 -0.59 -8.54 0.03
C GLY A 209 -1.89 -8.07 -0.60
N LEU A 210 -1.79 -7.36 -1.72
CA LEU A 210 -2.91 -6.78 -2.47
C LEU A 210 -2.81 -7.11 -3.97
N GLU A 211 -2.19 -8.24 -4.32
CA GLU A 211 -1.97 -8.65 -5.70
C GLU A 211 -3.29 -8.84 -6.44
N GLY A 212 -3.38 -8.22 -7.63
CA GLY A 212 -4.56 -8.26 -8.49
C GLY A 212 -5.70 -7.32 -8.09
N THR A 213 -5.50 -6.44 -7.10
CA THR A 213 -6.57 -5.50 -6.67
C THR A 213 -6.61 -4.21 -7.49
N LEU A 214 -5.46 -3.66 -7.88
CA LEU A 214 -5.35 -2.44 -8.69
C LEU A 214 -4.32 -2.64 -9.81
N THR A 215 -4.67 -2.15 -11.00
CA THR A 215 -3.79 -2.13 -12.17
C THR A 215 -2.78 -0.99 -12.10
N GLY A 216 -1.71 -1.09 -12.88
CA GLY A 216 -0.68 -0.06 -12.97
C GLY A 216 -1.20 1.30 -13.43
N ASP A 217 -2.22 1.35 -14.28
CA ASP A 217 -2.82 2.61 -14.73
C ASP A 217 -3.69 3.26 -13.66
N GLU A 218 -4.45 2.47 -12.90
CA GLU A 218 -5.17 2.96 -11.72
C GLU A 218 -4.20 3.52 -10.69
N LEU A 219 -3.13 2.79 -10.34
CA LEU A 219 -2.09 3.25 -9.42
C LEU A 219 -1.43 4.56 -9.88
N ARG A 220 -1.07 4.67 -11.17
CA ARG A 220 -0.52 5.90 -11.74
C ARG A 220 -1.49 7.08 -11.63
N SER A 221 -2.79 6.82 -11.78
CA SER A 221 -3.82 7.86 -11.66
C SER A 221 -3.93 8.40 -10.23
N LEU A 222 -3.59 7.59 -9.23
CA LEU A 222 -3.63 7.92 -7.80
C LEU A 222 -2.39 8.69 -7.31
N CYS A 223 -1.32 8.77 -8.11
CA CYS A 223 -0.15 9.58 -7.78
C CYS A 223 -0.44 11.08 -7.83
N VAL A 224 0.14 11.86 -6.90
CA VAL A 224 0.03 13.32 -6.86
C VAL A 224 0.48 13.96 -8.17
N VAL A 225 1.60 13.48 -8.72
CA VAL A 225 2.13 13.90 -10.02
C VAL A 225 2.39 12.67 -10.89
N ARG A 226 1.92 12.73 -12.14
CA ARG A 226 2.23 11.71 -13.14
C ARG A 226 3.71 11.79 -13.52
N SER A 227 4.48 10.75 -13.18
CA SER A 227 5.92 10.66 -13.48
C SER A 227 6.35 9.22 -13.75
N GLN A 228 7.57 9.04 -14.26
CA GLN A 228 8.19 7.73 -14.47
C GLN A 228 9.11 7.32 -13.32
N ASN A 229 9.11 8.06 -12.20
CA ASN A 229 10.03 7.84 -11.08
C ASN A 229 9.74 6.52 -10.37
N SER A 230 10.75 5.91 -9.73
CA SER A 230 10.53 4.69 -8.95
C SER A 230 9.83 4.95 -7.61
N ILE A 231 10.00 6.15 -7.02
CA ILE A 231 9.31 6.58 -5.80
C ILE A 231 8.43 7.78 -6.17
N ARG A 232 7.11 7.63 -6.04
CA ARG A 232 6.12 8.64 -6.41
C ARG A 232 5.22 8.95 -5.24
N GLU A 233 4.92 10.22 -5.02
CA GLU A 233 3.98 10.60 -3.96
C GLU A 233 2.57 10.13 -4.33
N LEU A 234 1.90 9.49 -3.38
CA LEU A 234 0.61 8.84 -3.55
C LEU A 234 -0.45 9.57 -2.72
N ARG A 235 -1.65 9.75 -3.27
CA ARG A 235 -2.80 10.21 -2.50
C ARG A 235 -3.37 9.03 -1.73
N TRP A 236 -3.00 8.91 -0.45
CA TRP A 236 -3.32 7.72 0.37
C TRP A 236 -4.82 7.47 0.49
N ASP A 237 -5.62 8.49 0.76
CA ASP A 237 -7.07 8.32 0.93
C ASP A 237 -7.74 7.84 -0.36
N ASP A 238 -7.31 8.34 -1.52
CA ASP A 238 -7.82 7.89 -2.82
C ASP A 238 -7.40 6.43 -3.08
N PHE A 239 -6.15 6.08 -2.75
CA PHE A 239 -5.65 4.70 -2.84
C PHE A 239 -6.45 3.76 -1.94
N LYS A 240 -6.69 4.16 -0.69
CA LYS A 240 -7.51 3.40 0.26
C LYS A 240 -8.92 3.18 -0.27
N ALA A 241 -9.57 4.23 -0.73
CA ALA A 241 -10.91 4.13 -1.31
C ALA A 241 -10.95 3.26 -2.57
N ALA A 242 -9.87 3.20 -3.35
CA ALA A 242 -9.76 2.31 -4.52
C ALA A 242 -9.61 0.84 -4.09
N VAL A 243 -8.75 0.56 -3.11
CA VAL A 243 -8.54 -0.79 -2.57
C VAL A 243 -9.82 -1.32 -1.90
N GLU A 244 -10.48 -0.53 -1.05
CA GLU A 244 -11.69 -0.94 -0.32
C GLU A 244 -12.91 -1.19 -1.23
N LYS A 245 -12.89 -0.71 -2.48
CA LYS A 245 -13.93 -1.03 -3.47
C LYS A 245 -13.79 -2.43 -4.06
N VAL A 246 -12.57 -2.96 -4.10
CA VAL A 246 -12.23 -4.21 -4.80
C VAL A 246 -11.94 -5.34 -3.80
N ALA A 247 -11.31 -5.01 -2.67
CA ALA A 247 -11.01 -5.94 -1.60
C ALA A 247 -12.04 -5.80 -0.46
N PRO A 248 -12.78 -6.88 -0.12
CA PRO A 248 -13.68 -6.88 1.04
C PRO A 248 -12.90 -6.91 2.36
N GLY A 249 -13.51 -6.39 3.43
CA GLY A 249 -12.81 -6.14 4.70
C GLY A 249 -11.89 -4.93 4.57
N ARG A 250 -11.67 -4.14 5.63
CA ARG A 250 -10.85 -2.91 5.55
C ARG A 250 -9.36 -3.28 5.55
N PRO A 251 -8.71 -3.58 4.41
CA PRO A 251 -7.47 -4.36 4.40
C PRO A 251 -6.30 -3.52 4.89
N LEU A 252 -6.39 -2.20 4.69
CA LEU A 252 -5.35 -1.24 5.05
C LEU A 252 -5.35 -0.87 6.54
N THR A 253 -6.27 -1.40 7.34
CA THR A 253 -6.29 -1.15 8.80
C THR A 253 -4.96 -1.54 9.44
N VAL A 254 -4.32 -2.63 8.98
CA VAL A 254 -3.00 -3.06 9.47
C VAL A 254 -1.95 -1.98 9.22
N VAL A 255 -1.92 -1.43 7.99
CA VAL A 255 -0.98 -0.36 7.62
C VAL A 255 -1.19 0.89 8.47
N GLU A 256 -2.45 1.26 8.71
CA GLU A 256 -2.82 2.43 9.50
C GLU A 256 -2.41 2.27 10.98
N VAL A 257 -2.73 1.13 11.59
CA VAL A 257 -2.37 0.82 12.98
C VAL A 257 -0.86 0.77 13.17
N THR A 258 -0.12 0.12 12.26
CA THR A 258 1.35 0.08 12.33
C THR A 258 1.95 1.48 12.20
N ALA A 259 1.42 2.31 11.31
CA ALA A 259 1.87 3.69 11.18
C ALA A 259 1.64 4.52 12.46
N ASP A 260 0.50 4.35 13.12
CA ASP A 260 0.18 5.02 14.39
C ASP A 260 1.10 4.60 15.54
N GLN A 261 1.44 3.31 15.61
CA GLN A 261 2.39 2.80 16.60
C GLN A 261 3.80 3.38 16.42
N ILE A 262 4.25 3.60 15.18
CA ILE A 262 5.56 4.18 14.89
C ILE A 262 5.63 5.65 15.35
N GLU A 263 4.54 6.41 15.26
CA GLU A 263 4.54 7.83 15.62
C GLU A 263 4.39 8.08 17.13
N GLY A 264 3.69 7.22 17.85
CA GLY A 264 3.37 7.37 19.28
C GLY A 264 4.56 7.40 20.26
N GLY A 265 5.80 7.49 19.78
CA GLY A 265 6.96 7.82 20.60
C GLY A 265 7.35 6.76 21.64
N HIS A 266 6.79 5.54 21.58
CA HIS A 266 7.32 4.39 22.29
C HIS A 266 8.62 3.90 21.64
N THR A 267 9.64 4.76 21.68
CA THR A 267 11.06 4.45 21.54
C THR A 267 11.53 3.60 22.72
N THR A 268 10.90 2.45 22.94
CA THR A 268 11.62 1.33 23.55
C THR A 268 12.26 0.58 22.40
N ARG A 269 13.50 0.97 22.15
CA ARG A 269 14.49 0.30 21.29
C ARG A 269 14.18 -1.19 21.10
N SER A 270 13.53 -1.54 19.99
CA SER A 270 13.68 -2.87 19.38
C SER A 270 14.61 -2.74 18.18
N VAL A 271 15.90 -2.53 18.47
CA VAL A 271 16.96 -3.05 17.60
C VAL A 271 16.86 -4.57 17.65
N ARG A 272 15.82 -5.12 17.00
CA ARG A 272 15.52 -6.55 16.87
C ARG A 272 14.69 -6.88 15.63
N VAL A 273 14.09 -5.89 14.97
CA VAL A 273 13.13 -6.14 13.88
C VAL A 273 13.77 -6.70 12.59
N ARG A 274 15.10 -6.64 12.41
CA ARG A 274 15.75 -7.29 11.24
C ARG A 274 16.43 -8.64 11.47
N LEU A 275 16.41 -9.18 12.69
CA LEU A 275 16.84 -10.57 12.95
C LEU A 275 15.64 -11.52 13.11
N GLY A 276 14.43 -11.01 12.89
CA GLY A 276 13.18 -11.64 13.29
C GLY A 276 12.65 -12.67 12.31
N GLN A 277 12.39 -12.37 11.04
CA GLN A 277 11.62 -13.30 10.19
C GLN A 277 12.33 -14.66 9.95
N PRO A 278 13.65 -14.73 9.66
CA PRO A 278 14.35 -16.01 9.60
C PRO A 278 14.48 -16.68 10.97
N ALA A 279 14.67 -15.93 12.07
CA ALA A 279 14.81 -16.50 13.41
C ALA A 279 13.46 -16.92 14.04
N PHE A 280 12.39 -16.23 13.70
CA PHE A 280 10.99 -16.49 14.03
C PHE A 280 10.52 -17.70 13.26
N ARG A 281 10.72 -17.72 11.93
CA ARG A 281 10.54 -18.92 11.12
C ARG A 281 11.38 -20.08 11.66
N ALA A 282 12.65 -19.87 11.97
CA ALA A 282 13.48 -20.91 12.58
C ALA A 282 12.97 -21.33 13.97
N GLY A 283 12.40 -20.42 14.74
CA GLY A 283 11.76 -20.67 16.04
C GLY A 283 10.51 -21.52 15.89
N LEU A 284 9.64 -21.19 14.93
CA LEU A 284 8.47 -21.97 14.57
C LEU A 284 8.88 -23.35 14.02
N ILE A 285 9.94 -23.44 13.22
CA ILE A 285 10.49 -24.73 12.74
C ILE A 285 11.03 -25.56 13.90
N ARG A 286 11.76 -24.95 14.85
CA ARG A 286 12.21 -25.67 16.07
C ARG A 286 11.04 -26.16 16.92
N LYS A 287 9.92 -25.42 16.93
CA LYS A 287 8.76 -25.68 17.77
C LYS A 287 7.79 -26.70 17.17
N TYR A 288 7.49 -26.58 15.87
CA TYR A 288 6.47 -27.37 15.17
C TYR A 288 7.08 -28.37 14.17
N GLY A 289 8.39 -28.34 13.97
CA GLY A 289 9.06 -29.09 12.91
C GLY A 289 8.79 -28.49 11.52
N LEU A 290 9.17 -29.22 10.48
CA LEU A 290 8.80 -28.92 9.10
C LEU A 290 7.36 -29.39 8.84
N SER A 291 6.41 -28.74 9.51
CA SER A 291 5.00 -29.10 9.48
C SER A 291 4.15 -27.86 9.28
N CYS A 292 3.35 -27.87 8.22
CA CYS A 292 2.28 -26.93 8.01
C CYS A 292 1.19 -27.16 9.06
N ALA A 293 0.70 -26.09 9.68
CA ALA A 293 -0.38 -26.17 10.66
C ALA A 293 -1.67 -26.74 10.05
N PHE A 294 -1.90 -26.59 8.74
CA PHE A 294 -3.11 -27.06 8.07
C PHE A 294 -2.94 -28.46 7.51
N THR A 295 -1.82 -28.74 6.82
CA THR A 295 -1.62 -30.01 6.08
C THR A 295 -0.62 -30.97 6.71
N GLY A 296 0.02 -30.59 7.81
CA GLY A 296 1.05 -31.41 8.45
C GLY A 296 2.39 -31.38 7.70
N SER A 297 3.13 -32.49 7.73
CA SER A 297 4.51 -32.57 7.22
C SER A 297 4.64 -31.98 5.82
N SER A 298 5.58 -31.05 5.66
CA SER A 298 5.78 -30.30 4.42
C SER A 298 7.27 -29.98 4.20
N PRO A 299 7.76 -29.94 2.96
CA PRO A 299 9.13 -29.50 2.68
C PRO A 299 9.43 -28.12 3.26
N LYS A 300 10.68 -27.90 3.67
CA LYS A 300 11.11 -26.62 4.26
C LYS A 300 10.85 -25.46 3.30
N GLU A 301 11.04 -25.68 2.01
CA GLU A 301 10.99 -24.71 0.93
C GLU A 301 9.58 -24.16 0.71
N VAL A 302 8.53 -24.92 1.04
CA VAL A 302 7.14 -24.52 0.81
C VAL A 302 6.50 -23.87 2.02
N LEU A 303 7.12 -23.99 3.20
CA LEU A 303 6.61 -23.40 4.44
C LEU A 303 6.89 -21.90 4.49
N GLU A 304 6.08 -21.15 5.22
CA GLU A 304 6.21 -19.73 5.55
C GLU A 304 5.77 -19.51 6.99
N ALA A 305 6.33 -18.49 7.64
CA ALA A 305 5.91 -18.09 8.97
C ALA A 305 4.71 -17.14 8.85
N CYS A 306 3.52 -17.67 9.13
CA CYS A 306 2.28 -16.91 9.17
C CYS A 306 2.12 -16.27 10.54
N HIS A 307 2.01 -14.95 10.58
CA HIS A 307 1.69 -14.22 11.81
C HIS A 307 0.18 -14.25 12.03
N LEU A 308 -0.25 -14.53 13.25
CA LEU A 308 -1.67 -14.53 13.61
C LEU A 308 -2.14 -13.18 14.19
N TYR A 309 -1.21 -12.27 14.51
CA TYR A 309 -1.49 -11.07 15.31
C TYR A 309 -1.63 -9.75 14.53
N SER A 310 -1.82 -9.78 13.21
CA SER A 310 -2.15 -8.56 12.44
C SER A 310 -3.46 -7.86 12.90
N TYR A 311 -4.20 -8.47 13.83
CA TYR A 311 -5.54 -8.06 14.25
C TYR A 311 -5.66 -7.62 15.73
N ALA A 312 -4.56 -7.47 16.47
CA ALA A 312 -4.59 -7.09 17.88
C ALA A 312 -3.76 -5.83 18.19
N GLU A 313 -4.36 -4.85 18.87
CA GLU A 313 -3.65 -3.72 19.51
C GLU A 313 -2.69 -4.22 20.61
N VAL A 314 -1.55 -4.82 20.29
CA VAL A 314 -0.54 -5.12 21.31
C VAL A 314 0.87 -4.99 20.74
N GLY A 315 1.55 -3.90 21.08
CA GLY A 315 2.95 -3.62 20.76
C GLY A 315 3.99 -4.47 21.52
N GLN A 316 3.75 -5.79 21.68
CA GLN A 316 4.74 -6.72 22.22
C GLN A 316 4.79 -8.01 21.38
N HIS A 317 5.94 -8.27 20.73
CA HIS A 317 6.17 -9.55 20.06
C HIS A 317 6.21 -10.67 21.10
N GLU A 318 5.19 -11.51 21.09
CA GLU A 318 5.22 -12.78 21.81
C GLU A 318 5.77 -13.86 20.88
N ASP A 319 6.76 -14.63 21.34
CA ASP A 319 7.40 -15.75 20.61
C ASP A 319 6.38 -16.83 20.12
N ASP A 320 5.12 -16.71 20.52
CA ASP A 320 3.99 -17.56 20.17
C ASP A 320 3.09 -17.03 19.03
N GLY A 321 3.43 -15.88 18.46
CA GLY A 321 2.63 -15.08 17.50
C GLY A 321 2.27 -15.70 16.15
N GLY A 322 2.61 -16.96 15.86
CA GLY A 322 2.44 -17.48 14.49
C GLY A 322 2.39 -19.00 14.34
N LEU A 323 2.14 -19.41 13.10
CA LEU A 323 2.08 -20.79 12.62
C LEU A 323 2.94 -20.96 11.37
N LEU A 324 3.38 -22.19 11.08
CA LEU A 324 3.96 -22.48 9.78
C LEU A 324 2.85 -22.86 8.81
N LEU A 325 2.74 -22.18 7.68
CA LEU A 325 1.77 -22.50 6.63
C LEU A 325 2.49 -22.78 5.31
N ARG A 326 1.89 -23.60 4.45
CA ARG A 326 2.35 -23.68 3.06
C ARG A 326 2.04 -22.35 2.38
N ARG A 327 2.91 -21.85 1.50
CA ARG A 327 2.80 -20.51 0.89
C ARG A 327 1.44 -20.21 0.25
N ASP A 328 0.85 -21.18 -0.43
CA ASP A 328 -0.50 -21.08 -0.99
C ASP A 328 -1.59 -20.99 0.09
N LEU A 329 -1.51 -21.82 1.14
CA LEU A 329 -2.46 -21.81 2.26
C LEU A 329 -2.33 -20.55 3.11
N HIS A 330 -1.11 -20.03 3.25
CA HIS A 330 -0.83 -18.75 3.89
C HIS A 330 -1.56 -17.62 3.16
N ARG A 331 -1.40 -17.54 1.82
CA ARG A 331 -2.11 -16.56 0.99
C ARG A 331 -3.63 -16.68 1.06
N LEU A 332 -4.15 -17.91 1.05
CA LEU A 332 -5.59 -18.14 1.18
C LEU A 332 -6.12 -17.75 2.57
N PHE A 333 -5.30 -17.95 3.61
CA PHE A 333 -5.63 -17.54 4.98
C PHE A 333 -5.64 -16.02 5.12
N ASP A 334 -4.62 -15.32 4.62
CA ASP A 334 -4.53 -13.85 4.68
C ASP A 334 -5.68 -13.16 3.93
N ARG A 335 -6.16 -13.78 2.84
CA ARG A 335 -7.31 -13.31 2.05
C ARG A 335 -8.67 -13.73 2.61
N GLY A 336 -8.71 -14.40 3.78
CA GLY A 336 -9.94 -14.89 4.39
C GLY A 336 -10.64 -16.03 3.65
N LEU A 337 -10.03 -16.57 2.60
CA LEU A 337 -10.58 -17.66 1.80
C LEU A 337 -10.49 -19.00 2.56
N ILE A 338 -9.54 -19.11 3.48
CA ILE A 338 -9.48 -20.16 4.49
C ILE A 338 -9.46 -19.49 5.87
N ALA A 339 -10.30 -19.96 6.78
CA ALA A 339 -10.35 -19.49 8.17
C ALA A 339 -10.28 -20.68 9.13
N VAL A 340 -10.02 -20.42 10.40
CA VAL A 340 -10.00 -21.47 11.44
C VAL A 340 -10.82 -21.02 12.63
N ASP A 341 -11.77 -21.84 13.06
CA ASP A 341 -12.59 -21.53 14.22
C ASP A 341 -11.81 -21.70 15.54
N SER A 342 -12.42 -21.28 16.66
CA SER A 342 -11.80 -21.44 18.00
C SER A 342 -11.58 -22.90 18.43
N SER A 343 -12.23 -23.86 17.77
CA SER A 343 -12.01 -25.30 17.99
C SER A 343 -10.80 -25.85 17.23
N GLY A 344 -10.22 -25.07 16.32
CA GLY A 344 -9.13 -25.48 15.44
C GLY A 344 -9.60 -26.23 14.19
N THR A 345 -10.86 -26.03 13.78
CA THR A 345 -11.44 -26.61 12.57
C THR A 345 -11.29 -25.63 11.40
N ILE A 346 -10.78 -26.13 10.28
CA ILE A 346 -10.52 -25.35 9.07
C ILE A 346 -11.83 -25.16 8.30
N ASP A 347 -12.15 -23.93 7.96
CA ASP A 347 -13.22 -23.56 7.05
C ASP A 347 -12.64 -23.02 5.73
N VAL A 348 -13.27 -23.37 4.62
CA VAL A 348 -12.81 -23.04 3.25
C VAL A 348 -14.04 -22.52 2.51
N THR A 349 -13.93 -21.35 1.89
CA THR A 349 -15.06 -20.73 1.16
C THR A 349 -15.49 -21.56 -0.05
N ASP A 350 -16.75 -21.42 -0.48
CA ASP A 350 -17.29 -22.12 -1.65
C ASP A 350 -16.46 -21.93 -2.92
N GLU A 351 -15.96 -20.71 -3.14
CA GLU A 351 -15.10 -20.38 -4.26
C GLU A 351 -13.83 -21.23 -4.29
N ILE A 352 -13.27 -21.58 -3.12
CA ILE A 352 -12.08 -22.41 -3.03
C ILE A 352 -12.43 -23.91 -2.95
N ARG A 353 -13.62 -24.26 -2.42
CA ARG A 353 -14.11 -25.65 -2.35
C ARG A 353 -14.30 -26.31 -3.72
N GLN A 354 -14.37 -25.56 -4.82
CA GLN A 354 -14.40 -26.15 -6.16
C GLN A 354 -13.08 -26.86 -6.54
N TYR A 355 -11.97 -26.54 -5.87
CA TYR A 355 -10.66 -27.14 -6.11
C TYR A 355 -10.41 -28.31 -5.14
N PRO A 356 -10.32 -29.57 -5.60
CA PRO A 356 -10.29 -30.75 -4.73
C PRO A 356 -9.19 -30.74 -3.65
N LEU A 357 -8.02 -30.17 -3.97
CA LEU A 357 -6.89 -30.06 -3.04
C LEU A 357 -7.22 -29.26 -1.78
N TYR A 358 -7.98 -28.18 -1.93
CA TYR A 358 -8.36 -27.30 -0.81
C TYR A 358 -9.69 -27.71 -0.20
N ALA A 359 -10.61 -28.24 -1.00
CA ALA A 359 -11.88 -28.81 -0.52
C ALA A 359 -11.67 -29.89 0.55
N ALA A 360 -10.63 -30.72 0.38
CA ALA A 360 -10.26 -31.75 1.34
C ALA A 360 -9.83 -31.21 2.71
N LEU A 361 -9.45 -29.94 2.80
CA LEU A 361 -9.08 -29.28 4.06
C LEU A 361 -10.30 -28.80 4.85
N HIS A 362 -11.43 -28.57 4.18
CA HIS A 362 -12.65 -28.10 4.83
C HIS A 362 -13.13 -29.12 5.87
N GLY A 363 -13.41 -28.65 7.09
CA GLY A 363 -13.83 -29.47 8.22
C GLY A 363 -12.70 -30.27 8.88
N GLN A 364 -11.46 -30.21 8.37
CA GLN A 364 -10.31 -30.86 9.01
C GLN A 364 -9.84 -30.07 10.22
N ARG A 365 -9.18 -30.76 11.15
CA ARG A 365 -8.52 -30.11 12.28
C ARG A 365 -7.08 -29.74 11.96
N LEU A 366 -6.61 -28.66 12.58
CA LEU A 366 -5.19 -28.29 12.53
C LEU A 366 -4.29 -29.45 12.96
N SER A 367 -3.18 -29.59 12.26
CA SER A 367 -2.12 -30.57 12.54
C SER A 367 -1.25 -30.19 13.75
N VAL A 368 -1.48 -29.00 14.34
CA VAL A 368 -0.74 -28.48 15.49
C VAL A 368 -1.69 -28.13 16.64
N ARG A 369 -1.20 -28.28 17.87
CA ARG A 369 -1.97 -27.92 19.07
C ARG A 369 -1.88 -26.42 19.31
N LEU A 370 -3.03 -25.75 19.25
CA LEU A 370 -3.14 -24.31 19.52
C LEU A 370 -2.97 -23.97 21.00
N ARG A 371 -2.20 -22.93 21.28
CA ARG A 371 -2.18 -22.23 22.57
C ARG A 371 -3.39 -21.32 22.71
N LYS A 372 -3.66 -20.86 23.95
CA LYS A 372 -4.80 -19.97 24.24
C LYS A 372 -4.77 -18.71 23.35
N LYS A 373 -3.66 -17.98 23.33
CA LYS A 373 -3.51 -16.76 22.51
C LYS A 373 -3.67 -16.99 21.01
N GLN A 374 -3.19 -18.13 20.51
CA GLN A 374 -3.36 -18.48 19.09
C GLN A 374 -4.82 -18.74 18.74
N ARG A 375 -5.60 -19.34 19.66
CA ARG A 375 -7.07 -19.45 19.48
C ARG A 375 -7.72 -18.08 19.48
N ASP A 376 -7.29 -17.19 20.38
CA ASP A 376 -7.84 -15.84 20.47
C ASP A 376 -7.61 -15.07 19.15
N TRP A 377 -6.42 -15.17 18.56
CA TRP A 377 -6.10 -14.56 17.27
C TRP A 377 -6.83 -15.17 16.08
N LEU A 378 -6.90 -16.51 16.01
CA LEU A 378 -7.70 -17.19 14.99
C LEU A 378 -9.18 -16.82 15.09
N GLN A 379 -9.69 -16.59 16.31
CA GLN A 379 -11.05 -16.11 16.51
C GLN A 379 -11.25 -14.68 16.00
N LEU A 380 -10.25 -13.79 16.12
CA LEU A 380 -10.33 -12.45 15.53
C LEU A 380 -10.39 -12.51 14.00
N HIS A 381 -9.52 -13.30 13.38
CA HIS A 381 -9.54 -13.56 11.93
C HIS A 381 -10.88 -14.19 11.50
N TRP A 382 -11.38 -15.19 12.24
CA TRP A 382 -12.69 -15.78 11.99
C TRP A 382 -13.80 -14.74 12.04
N ASN A 383 -13.77 -13.84 13.03
CA ASN A 383 -14.78 -12.81 13.17
C ASN A 383 -14.78 -11.80 12.03
N GLU A 384 -13.61 -11.51 11.47
CA GLU A 384 -13.46 -10.64 10.30
C GLU A 384 -14.06 -11.27 9.04
N TRP A 385 -13.86 -12.57 8.83
CA TRP A 385 -14.15 -13.22 7.53
C TRP A 385 -15.37 -14.15 7.51
N ARG A 386 -15.95 -14.48 8.67
CA ARG A 386 -17.07 -15.46 8.79
C ARG A 386 -18.27 -14.98 9.57
N VAL A 387 -18.24 -13.77 10.11
CA VAL A 387 -19.45 -13.19 10.71
C VAL A 387 -20.36 -12.70 9.58
N PRO A 388 -21.64 -13.10 9.55
CA PRO A 388 -22.61 -12.49 8.64
C PRO A 388 -22.68 -11.00 8.95
N THR A 389 -22.45 -10.15 7.96
CA THR A 389 -22.79 -8.73 8.08
C THR A 389 -24.28 -8.66 8.42
N PRO A 390 -24.67 -7.97 9.52
CA PRO A 390 -26.06 -7.89 9.94
C PRO A 390 -26.97 -7.21 8.89
#